data_AF-A0A532D1Y9-F1
#
_entry.id   AF-A0A532D1Y9-F1
#
_cell.length_a   1.000
_cell.length_b   1.000
_cell.length_c   1.000
_cell.angle_alpha   90.00
_cell.angle_beta   90.00
_cell.angle_gamma   90.00
#
_symmetry.space_group_name_H-M   'P 1'
#
loop_
_entity.id
_entity.type
_entity.pdbx_description
1 polymer ?
#
loop_
_entity_poly.entity_id
_entity_poly.type
_entity_poly.pdbx_seq_one_letter_code
_entity_poly.pdbx_strand_id
1 'polypeptide(L)'
;MGPTKMIIVDNTLYDAHTGKVCQARFHDRQAIDEYAARHYIVLPERDHAGTPWELDGKPVYCLRGVRYESLDEHPLHLARCPDCGGMGIRSDEFTVESDCIRCTACGHEFDARLEMMET
;
A
#
# COMPACT_ATOMS: atom_id res chain seq x y z
N MET A 1 -2.36 -17.25 -9.17
CA MET A 1 -1.06 -16.64 -8.84
C MET A 1 -1.16 -15.17 -9.14
N GLY A 2 -1.11 -14.33 -8.10
CA GLY A 2 -1.04 -12.87 -8.23
C GLY A 2 0.37 -12.40 -8.62
N PRO A 3 0.59 -11.07 -8.77
CA PRO A 3 1.91 -10.52 -9.01
C PRO A 3 2.86 -10.81 -7.85
N THR A 4 4.15 -10.93 -8.14
CA THR A 4 5.14 -11.15 -7.07
C THR A 4 5.29 -9.89 -6.23
N LYS A 5 5.09 -10.03 -4.91
CA LYS A 5 5.27 -8.95 -3.95
C LYS A 5 6.75 -8.70 -3.71
N MET A 6 7.16 -7.45 -3.82
CA MET A 6 8.54 -7.04 -3.64
C MET A 6 8.70 -6.12 -2.44
N ILE A 7 9.93 -5.99 -1.95
CA ILE A 7 10.37 -4.91 -1.06
C ILE A 7 11.59 -4.23 -1.68
N ILE A 8 11.78 -2.95 -1.37
CA ILE A 8 12.95 -2.17 -1.79
C ILE A 8 13.86 -1.97 -0.59
N VAL A 9 15.12 -2.35 -0.72
CA VAL A 9 16.20 -2.03 0.23
C VAL A 9 17.38 -1.54 -0.59
N ASP A 10 17.93 -0.36 -0.27
CA ASP A 10 19.10 0.23 -0.97
C ASP A 10 19.00 0.14 -2.50
N ASN A 11 17.90 0.64 -3.07
CA ASN A 11 17.60 0.61 -4.50
C ASN A 11 17.71 -0.79 -5.14
N THR A 12 17.44 -1.83 -4.38
CA THR A 12 17.43 -3.23 -4.81
C THR A 12 16.08 -3.84 -4.50
N LEU A 13 15.52 -4.57 -5.47
CA LEU A 13 14.27 -5.31 -5.36
C LEU A 13 14.55 -6.71 -4.85
N TYR A 14 13.84 -7.06 -3.77
CA TYR A 14 13.83 -8.38 -3.19
C TYR A 14 12.42 -8.94 -3.25
N ASP A 15 12.31 -10.24 -3.53
CA ASP A 15 11.07 -10.99 -3.33
C ASP A 15 10.71 -10.94 -1.83
N ALA A 16 9.52 -10.44 -1.52
CA ALA A 16 9.11 -10.16 -0.16
C ALA A 16 8.89 -11.42 0.69
N HIS A 17 8.59 -12.57 0.07
CA HIS A 17 8.41 -13.83 0.78
C HIS A 17 9.73 -14.54 1.06
N THR A 18 10.64 -14.52 0.09
CA THR A 18 11.87 -15.33 0.11
C THR A 18 13.11 -14.54 0.47
N GLY A 19 13.05 -13.20 0.42
CA GLY A 19 14.20 -12.32 0.60
C GLY A 19 15.25 -12.44 -0.50
N LYS A 20 14.95 -13.12 -1.61
CA LYS A 20 15.88 -13.27 -2.73
C LYS A 20 15.96 -11.97 -3.53
N VAL A 21 17.16 -11.57 -3.89
CA VAL A 21 17.38 -10.47 -4.83
C VAL A 21 16.76 -10.85 -6.17
N CYS A 22 15.80 -10.06 -6.64
CA CYS A 22 15.23 -10.20 -7.97
C CYS A 22 15.95 -9.31 -8.98
N GLN A 23 16.20 -8.05 -8.59
CA GLN A 23 16.88 -7.08 -9.45
C GLN A 23 17.57 -6.05 -8.56
N ALA A 24 18.82 -5.71 -8.88
CA ALA A 24 19.64 -4.81 -8.08
C ALA A 24 20.12 -3.60 -8.88
N ARG A 25 20.68 -2.63 -8.14
CA ARG A 25 21.41 -1.47 -8.70
C ARG A 25 20.52 -0.56 -9.56
N PHE A 26 19.29 -0.31 -9.11
CA PHE A 26 18.51 0.76 -9.71
C PHE A 26 19.17 2.11 -9.38
N HIS A 27 19.26 2.98 -10.39
CA HIS A 27 19.85 4.30 -10.22
C HIS A 27 19.06 5.14 -9.22
N ASP A 28 17.73 5.06 -9.31
CA ASP A 28 16.80 5.82 -8.48
C ASP A 28 15.44 5.09 -8.39
N ARG A 29 14.52 5.71 -7.67
CA ARG A 29 13.19 5.16 -7.44
C ARG A 29 12.32 5.14 -8.70
N GLN A 30 12.45 6.12 -9.59
CA GLN A 30 11.66 6.17 -10.82
C GLN A 30 11.97 4.95 -11.69
N ALA A 31 13.25 4.56 -11.78
CA ALA A 31 13.65 3.36 -12.49
C ALA A 31 13.03 2.07 -11.90
N ILE A 32 12.80 2.04 -10.58
CA ILE A 32 12.10 0.92 -9.90
C ILE A 32 10.62 0.91 -10.27
N ASP A 33 9.95 2.06 -10.25
CA ASP A 33 8.52 2.16 -10.56
C ASP A 33 8.27 1.84 -12.05
N GLU A 34 9.15 2.27 -12.96
CA GLU A 34 9.11 1.89 -14.38
C GLU A 34 9.32 0.39 -14.61
N TYR A 35 10.22 -0.22 -13.84
CA TYR A 35 10.41 -1.67 -13.86
C TYR A 35 9.14 -2.38 -13.38
N ALA A 36 8.55 -1.94 -12.26
CA ALA A 36 7.30 -2.52 -11.77
C ALA A 36 6.14 -2.38 -12.76
N ALA A 37 6.05 -1.27 -13.50
CA ALA A 37 5.03 -1.07 -14.53
C ALA A 37 5.16 -2.03 -15.75
N ARG A 38 6.35 -2.60 -15.97
CA ARG A 38 6.66 -3.49 -17.11
C ARG A 38 6.74 -4.97 -16.73
N HIS A 39 6.76 -5.27 -15.43
CA HIS A 39 6.93 -6.62 -14.91
C HIS A 39 5.71 -7.00 -14.06
N TYR A 40 5.40 -8.29 -13.97
CA TYR A 40 4.27 -8.78 -13.18
C TYR A 40 4.61 -8.83 -11.68
N ILE A 41 4.92 -7.66 -11.10
CA ILE A 41 5.32 -7.46 -9.71
C ILE A 41 4.48 -6.35 -9.07
N VAL A 42 4.47 -6.31 -7.73
CA VAL A 42 3.84 -5.22 -6.97
C VAL A 42 4.80 -4.71 -5.90
N LEU A 43 4.82 -3.39 -5.71
CA LEU A 43 5.62 -2.71 -4.71
C LEU A 43 4.75 -2.34 -3.49
N PRO A 44 5.34 -2.10 -2.32
CA PRO A 44 4.59 -1.61 -1.17
C PRO A 44 3.95 -0.25 -1.47
N GLU A 45 2.74 -0.06 -0.96
CA GLU A 45 2.01 1.21 -1.06
C GLU A 45 2.75 2.33 -0.35
N ARG A 46 2.53 3.55 -0.81
CA ARG A 46 3.16 4.75 -0.25
C ARG A 46 2.15 5.88 -0.10
N ASP A 47 2.42 6.76 0.85
CA ASP A 47 1.75 8.06 0.94
C ASP A 47 2.27 9.05 -0.12
N HIS A 48 1.70 10.26 -0.16
CA HIS A 48 2.11 11.30 -1.11
C HIS A 48 3.53 11.84 -0.85
N ALA A 49 4.06 11.67 0.36
CA ALA A 49 5.45 12.00 0.71
C ALA A 49 6.44 10.89 0.32
N GLY A 50 5.94 9.73 -0.14
CA GLY A 50 6.75 8.56 -0.43
C GLY A 50 7.08 7.72 0.80
N THR A 51 6.43 7.92 1.94
CA THR A 51 6.58 7.02 3.08
C THR A 51 5.89 5.69 2.76
N PRO A 52 6.57 4.53 2.86
CA PRO A 52 5.92 3.25 2.67
C PRO A 52 4.86 2.99 3.76
N TRP A 53 3.77 2.36 3.36
CA TRP A 53 2.75 1.91 4.29
C TRP A 53 3.23 0.64 5.01
N GLU A 54 3.19 0.69 6.33
CA GLU A 54 3.53 -0.44 7.20
C GLU A 54 2.41 -0.64 8.22
N LEU A 55 1.98 -1.89 8.38
CA LEU A 55 1.05 -2.33 9.41
C LEU A 55 1.73 -3.43 10.24
N ASP A 56 1.86 -3.23 11.54
CA ASP A 56 2.62 -4.11 12.44
C ASP A 56 4.06 -4.38 11.96
N GLY A 57 4.71 -3.37 11.37
CA GLY A 57 6.06 -3.47 10.80
C GLY A 57 6.15 -4.30 9.52
N LYS A 58 5.03 -4.62 8.88
CA LYS A 58 4.98 -5.36 7.61
C LYS A 58 4.47 -4.46 6.49
N PRO A 59 5.00 -4.61 5.26
CA PRO A 59 4.58 -3.81 4.12
C PRO A 59 3.13 -4.13 3.72
N VAL A 60 2.40 -3.09 3.31
CA VAL A 60 1.06 -3.20 2.73
C VAL A 60 1.14 -3.05 1.21
N TYR A 61 0.35 -3.85 0.50
CA TYR A 61 0.25 -3.83 -0.97
C TYR A 61 -1.16 -3.49 -1.40
N CYS A 62 -1.34 -2.82 -2.54
CA CYS A 62 -2.64 -2.65 -3.18
C CYS A 62 -2.67 -3.46 -4.48
N LEU A 63 -3.44 -4.56 -4.48
CA LEU A 63 -3.66 -5.31 -5.71
C LEU A 63 -4.85 -4.75 -6.47
N ARG A 64 -4.65 -4.55 -7.79
CA ARG A 64 -5.67 -4.10 -8.74
C ARG A 64 -6.30 -2.74 -8.40
N GLY A 65 -5.64 -1.92 -7.58
CA GLY A 65 -6.09 -0.57 -7.23
C GLY A 65 -7.34 -0.49 -6.37
N VAL A 66 -7.85 -1.62 -5.87
CA VAL A 66 -9.15 -1.67 -5.16
C VAL A 66 -9.08 -2.37 -3.81
N ARG A 67 -8.01 -3.13 -3.52
CA ARG A 67 -7.90 -3.91 -2.30
C ARG A 67 -6.48 -3.86 -1.75
N TYR A 68 -6.40 -3.43 -0.50
CA TYR A 68 -5.18 -3.54 0.28
C TYR A 68 -5.04 -4.94 0.89
N GLU A 69 -3.82 -5.45 0.90
CA GLU A 69 -3.52 -6.77 1.43
C GLU A 69 -2.12 -6.84 2.05
N SER A 70 -1.97 -7.78 2.96
CA SER A 70 -0.69 -8.14 3.57
C SER A 70 0.18 -8.95 2.60
N LEU A 71 1.44 -9.21 2.98
CA LEU A 71 2.32 -10.11 2.25
C LEU A 71 1.67 -11.48 1.95
N ASP A 72 1.01 -12.06 2.94
CA ASP A 72 0.34 -13.37 2.86
C ASP A 72 -1.05 -13.33 2.18
N GLU A 73 -1.34 -12.30 1.39
CA GLU A 73 -2.60 -12.13 0.62
C GLU A 73 -3.87 -12.01 1.48
N HIS A 74 -3.72 -11.80 2.80
CA HIS A 74 -4.86 -11.49 3.66
C HIS A 74 -5.37 -10.07 3.36
N PRO A 75 -6.68 -9.90 3.09
CA PRO A 75 -7.28 -8.59 2.88
C PRO A 75 -7.14 -7.74 4.14
N LEU A 76 -6.79 -6.47 3.95
CA LEU A 76 -6.67 -5.49 5.03
C LEU A 76 -7.76 -4.44 4.87
N HIS A 77 -8.47 -4.14 5.97
CA HIS A 77 -9.52 -3.13 6.01
C HIS A 77 -8.92 -1.73 6.17
N LEU A 78 -8.28 -1.26 5.09
CA LEU A 78 -7.59 0.02 5.04
C LEU A 78 -8.28 0.96 4.05
N ALA A 79 -8.12 2.26 4.27
CA ALA A 79 -8.51 3.29 3.33
C ALA A 79 -7.36 4.28 3.12
N ARG A 80 -7.28 4.87 1.92
CA ARG A 80 -6.30 5.90 1.61
C ARG A 80 -6.85 7.25 2.04
N CYS A 81 -6.08 7.99 2.82
CA CYS A 81 -6.42 9.34 3.21
C CYS A 81 -6.39 10.26 1.97
N PRO A 82 -7.46 11.03 1.70
CA PRO A 82 -7.51 11.89 0.52
C PRO A 82 -6.49 13.05 0.58
N ASP A 83 -6.13 13.51 1.78
CA ASP A 83 -5.21 14.65 1.95
C ASP A 83 -3.75 14.25 1.74
N CYS A 84 -3.27 13.26 2.49
CA CYS A 84 -1.84 12.91 2.52
C CYS A 84 -1.51 11.60 1.79
N GLY A 85 -2.51 10.85 1.35
CA GLY A 85 -2.32 9.51 0.79
C GLY A 85 -1.87 8.48 1.81
N GLY A 86 -1.86 8.82 3.10
CA GLY A 86 -1.51 7.91 4.20
C GLY A 86 -2.60 6.89 4.49
N MET A 87 -2.28 5.95 5.37
CA MET A 87 -3.18 4.85 5.73
C MET A 87 -4.20 5.29 6.79
N GLY A 88 -5.45 4.90 6.61
CA GLY A 88 -6.47 4.88 7.66
C GLY A 88 -6.90 3.45 7.94
N ILE A 89 -6.98 3.05 9.21
CA ILE A 89 -7.34 1.69 9.63
C ILE A 89 -8.83 1.68 10.00
N ARG A 90 -9.61 0.79 9.37
CA ARG A 90 -11.02 0.57 9.75
C ARG A 90 -11.06 -0.34 10.97
N SER A 91 -11.68 0.11 12.04
CA SER A 91 -12.05 -0.75 13.16
C SER A 91 -13.32 -1.50 12.77
N ASP A 92 -13.32 -2.82 12.91
CA ASP A 92 -14.43 -3.73 12.53
C ASP A 92 -15.70 -3.58 13.41
N GLU A 93 -15.83 -2.50 14.19
CA GLU A 93 -17.06 -2.21 14.92
C GLU A 93 -18.06 -1.53 13.97
N PHE A 94 -18.85 -2.38 13.30
CA PHE A 94 -20.01 -2.05 12.47
C PHE A 94 -21.13 -1.30 13.23
N THR A 95 -20.84 -0.18 13.85
CA THR A 95 -21.86 0.75 14.34
C THR A 95 -22.13 1.79 13.26
N VAL A 96 -23.29 1.65 12.64
CA VAL A 96 -23.79 2.31 11.40
C VAL A 96 -23.81 3.84 11.42
N GLU A 97 -23.35 4.51 12.49
CA GLU A 97 -23.60 5.94 12.69
C GLU A 97 -22.40 6.89 12.52
N SER A 98 -21.15 6.41 12.38
CA SER A 98 -20.01 7.25 11.95
C SER A 98 -18.76 6.42 11.64
N ASP A 99 -18.57 5.99 10.40
CA ASP A 99 -17.35 5.32 9.93
C ASP A 99 -16.26 6.36 9.56
N CYS A 100 -16.08 7.35 10.44
CA CYS A 100 -14.98 8.32 10.32
C CYS A 100 -13.67 7.58 10.61
N ILE A 101 -12.89 7.34 9.56
CA ILE A 101 -11.55 6.76 9.70
C ILE A 101 -10.58 7.89 9.98
N ARG A 102 -9.71 7.67 10.97
CA ARG A 102 -8.59 8.57 11.24
C ARG A 102 -7.33 8.10 10.53
N CYS A 103 -6.71 8.98 9.75
CA CYS A 103 -5.41 8.71 9.13
C CYS A 103 -4.32 8.57 10.20
N THR A 104 -3.51 7.53 10.11
CA THR A 104 -2.38 7.29 11.03
C THR A 104 -1.21 8.24 10.80
N ALA A 105 -1.12 8.86 9.62
CA ALA A 105 -0.04 9.77 9.25
C ALA A 105 -0.34 11.24 9.61
N CYS A 106 -1.49 11.78 9.17
CA CYS A 106 -1.82 13.20 9.37
C CYS A 106 -2.92 13.44 10.43
N GLY A 107 -3.59 12.39 10.91
CA GLY A 107 -4.67 12.50 11.88
C GLY A 107 -5.99 13.04 11.33
N HIS A 108 -6.09 13.32 10.03
CA HIS A 108 -7.35 13.72 9.36
C HIS A 108 -8.41 12.62 9.50
N GLU A 109 -9.63 13.01 9.84
CA GLU A 109 -10.80 12.12 9.93
C GLU A 109 -11.63 12.22 8.65
N PHE A 110 -11.82 11.11 7.93
CA PHE A 110 -12.51 11.10 6.64
C PHE A 110 -13.49 9.93 6.55
N ASP A 111 -14.56 10.12 5.78
CA ASP A 111 -15.54 9.08 5.51
C ASP A 111 -15.04 8.16 4.39
N ALA A 112 -14.93 6.88 4.71
CA ALA A 112 -14.35 5.88 3.83
C ALA A 112 -15.33 5.30 2.80
N ARG A 113 -16.57 5.80 2.77
CA ARG A 113 -17.60 5.47 1.76
C ARG A 113 -17.54 6.43 0.57
N LEU A 114 -16.80 7.54 0.67
CA LEU A 114 -16.71 8.56 -0.37
C LEU A 114 -15.87 8.16 -1.60
N GLU A 115 -15.30 6.95 -1.66
CA GLU A 115 -14.68 6.42 -2.89
C GLU A 115 -15.68 5.80 -3.88
N MET A 116 -16.95 6.26 -3.88
CA MET A 116 -17.97 5.93 -4.88
C MET A 116 -18.63 7.18 -5.46
N MET A 117 -17.86 8.10 -6.04
CA MET A 117 -18.40 9.06 -7.02
C MET A 117 -17.30 9.54 -7.98
N GLU A 118 -17.38 8.98 -9.19
CA GLU A 118 -17.17 9.63 -10.50
C GLU A 118 -15.77 10.13 -10.89
N THR A 119 -15.15 9.44 -11.86
CA THR A 119 -14.89 10.01 -13.20
C THR A 119 -14.94 8.91 -14.26
#